data_AF-A0A5B7ZV65-F1
#
_entry.id   AF-A0A5B7ZV65-F1
#
_cell.length_a   1.000
_cell.length_b   1.000
_cell.length_c   1.000
_cell.angle_alpha   90.00
_cell.angle_beta   90.00
_cell.angle_gamma   90.00
#
_symmetry.space_group_name_H-M   'P 1'
#
loop_
_entity.id
_entity.type
_entity.pdbx_description
1 polymer ?
#
loop_
_entity_poly.entity_id
_entity_poly.type
_entity_poly.pdbx_seq_one_letter_code
_entity_poly.pdbx_strand_id
1 'polypeptide(L)'
;MSRAPSFIREAAPRRARIGEWIALALLALALLAQLFFSQRAPLAADARWRPMVVAACGALGCSVPAWREPGAFSMLSRDVIAVPGRPGVLRVQASFRNDAAWAQPWPALVLALSNAEGRQLGMRRFLPRDYLGNAPKDALLAPGQATQLAFDIVEPAAGVVAFDFRFE
;
A
#
# COMPACT_ATOMS: atom_id res chain seq x y z
N MET A 1 83.72 24.76 3.17
CA MET A 1 82.79 23.65 3.52
C MET A 1 81.37 24.13 3.28
N SER A 2 80.79 23.79 2.13
CA SER A 2 79.47 24.29 1.70
C SER A 2 78.35 23.67 2.53
N ARG A 3 77.53 24.51 3.18
CA ARG A 3 76.22 24.09 3.71
C ARG A 3 75.21 24.16 2.58
N ALA A 4 74.65 23.01 2.21
CA ALA A 4 73.55 22.94 1.25
C ALA A 4 72.32 23.69 1.82
N PRO A 5 71.57 24.42 0.97
CA PRO A 5 70.42 25.20 1.42
C PRO A 5 69.19 24.33 1.72
N SER A 6 68.41 24.75 2.73
CA SER A 6 67.29 24.02 3.36
C SER A 6 65.99 23.90 2.51
N PHE A 7 66.06 24.13 1.21
CA PHE A 7 64.88 24.13 0.31
C PHE A 7 64.53 22.75 -0.26
N ILE A 8 65.32 21.71 0.02
CA ILE A 8 64.94 20.32 -0.24
C ILE A 8 64.07 19.83 0.93
N ARG A 9 62.87 20.41 1.07
CA ARG A 9 61.76 19.69 1.71
C ARG A 9 61.01 19.02 0.58
N GLU A 10 61.27 17.73 0.39
CA GLU A 10 60.41 16.90 -0.44
C GLU A 10 58.96 17.12 0.00
N ALA A 11 58.12 17.57 -0.92
CA ALA A 11 56.69 17.55 -0.69
C ALA A 11 56.32 16.09 -0.43
N ALA A 12 55.93 15.78 0.81
CA ALA A 12 55.50 14.45 1.20
C ALA A 12 54.53 13.91 0.13
N PRO A 13 54.69 12.66 -0.32
CA PRO A 13 53.87 12.12 -1.41
C PRO A 13 52.41 12.33 -1.05
N ARG A 14 51.60 12.77 -2.03
CA ARG A 14 50.16 13.06 -1.96
C ARG A 14 49.31 11.82 -1.58
N ARG A 15 49.64 11.12 -0.50
CA ARG A 15 48.91 9.99 0.06
C ARG A 15 47.53 10.41 0.61
N ALA A 16 47.36 11.70 0.89
CA ALA A 16 46.08 12.30 1.26
C ALA A 16 44.99 12.10 0.19
N ARG A 17 45.34 12.08 -1.11
CA ARG A 17 44.32 11.99 -2.18
C ARG A 17 43.59 10.66 -2.22
N ILE A 18 44.30 9.53 -2.09
CA ILE A 18 43.65 8.21 -2.23
C ILE A 18 42.68 7.96 -1.06
N GLY A 19 43.08 8.34 0.16
CA GLY A 19 42.22 8.27 1.34
C GLY A 19 40.98 9.17 1.22
N GLU A 20 41.16 10.41 0.73
CA GLU A 20 40.07 11.34 0.44
C GLU A 20 39.11 10.80 -0.63
N TRP A 21 39.62 10.23 -1.73
CA TRP A 21 38.79 9.63 -2.78
C TRP A 21 38.03 8.39 -2.27
N ILE A 22 38.65 7.55 -1.44
CA ILE A 22 37.98 6.41 -0.79
C ILE A 22 36.88 6.91 0.16
N ALA A 23 37.18 7.91 0.98
CA ALA A 23 36.20 8.51 1.90
C ALA A 23 35.02 9.14 1.14
N LEU A 24 35.30 9.88 0.06
CA LEU A 24 34.27 10.44 -0.83
C LEU A 24 33.42 9.35 -1.49
N ALA A 25 34.03 8.26 -1.97
CA ALA A 25 33.29 7.15 -2.55
C ALA A 25 32.40 6.43 -1.53
N LEU A 26 32.89 6.22 -0.31
CA LEU A 26 32.10 5.64 0.78
C LEU A 26 30.95 6.56 1.20
N LEU A 27 31.19 7.87 1.31
CA LEU A 27 30.15 8.85 1.61
C LEU A 27 29.09 8.92 0.49
N ALA A 28 29.51 8.87 -0.78
CA ALA A 28 28.60 8.82 -1.91
C ALA A 28 27.74 7.55 -1.90
N LEU A 29 28.33 6.38 -1.62
CA LEU A 29 27.60 5.12 -1.51
C LEU A 29 26.61 5.15 -0.33
N ALA A 30 27.04 5.66 0.83
CA ALA A 30 26.17 5.82 1.98
C ALA A 30 24.99 6.77 1.69
N LEU A 31 25.24 7.88 1.00
CA LEU A 31 24.20 8.81 0.58
C LEU A 31 23.20 8.16 -0.39
N LEU A 32 23.68 7.39 -1.37
CA LEU A 32 22.81 6.65 -2.29
C LEU A 32 21.96 5.61 -1.55
N ALA A 33 22.54 4.89 -0.58
CA ALA A 33 21.81 3.94 0.25
C ALA A 33 20.73 4.64 1.10
N GLN A 34 21.06 5.79 1.70
CA GLN A 34 20.10 6.61 2.44
C GLN A 34 18.97 7.12 1.53
N LEU A 35 19.30 7.61 0.34
CA LEU A 35 18.32 8.09 -0.63
C LEU A 35 17.39 6.98 -1.08
N PHE A 36 17.93 5.79 -1.40
CA PHE A 36 17.13 4.62 -1.74
C PHE A 36 16.22 4.20 -0.59
N PHE A 37 16.74 4.14 0.64
CA PHE A 37 15.95 3.77 1.81
C PHE A 37 14.85 4.80 2.13
N SER A 38 15.12 6.09 1.92
CA SER A 38 14.15 7.18 2.06
C SER A 38 13.08 7.12 0.97
N GLN A 39 13.48 6.90 -0.29
CA GLN A 39 12.60 6.91 -1.45
C GLN A 39 11.98 5.54 -1.78
N ARG A 40 12.24 4.49 -0.97
CA ARG A 40 11.75 3.13 -1.23
C ARG A 40 10.25 3.03 -1.42
N ALA A 41 9.47 3.84 -0.68
CA ALA A 41 8.01 3.81 -0.73
C ALA A 41 7.45 4.32 -2.07
N PRO A 42 7.79 5.54 -2.54
CA PRO A 42 7.35 6.00 -3.86
C PRO A 42 7.92 5.15 -5.00
N LEU A 43 9.15 4.63 -4.90
CA LEU A 43 9.70 3.72 -5.92
C LEU A 43 8.91 2.40 -5.98
N ALA A 44 8.54 1.83 -4.83
CA ALA A 44 7.78 0.58 -4.79
C ALA A 44 6.29 0.73 -5.14
N ALA A 45 5.79 1.95 -5.29
CA ALA A 45 4.45 2.25 -5.76
C ALA A 45 4.32 2.18 -7.30
N ASP A 46 5.45 2.16 -8.03
CA ASP A 46 5.46 1.91 -9.46
C ASP A 46 5.63 0.41 -9.73
N ALA A 47 4.71 -0.16 -10.51
CA ALA A 47 4.70 -1.55 -10.93
C ALA A 47 6.01 -1.99 -11.60
N ARG A 48 6.67 -1.08 -12.33
CA ARG A 48 7.92 -1.37 -13.06
C ARG A 48 9.11 -1.55 -12.12
N TRP A 49 9.18 -0.73 -11.07
CA TRP A 49 10.31 -0.70 -10.14
C TRP A 49 10.14 -1.65 -8.96
N ARG A 50 8.90 -1.97 -8.58
CA ARG A 50 8.59 -2.79 -7.42
C ARG A 50 9.36 -4.13 -7.37
N PRO A 51 9.50 -4.93 -8.45
CA PRO A 51 10.26 -6.18 -8.38
C PRO A 51 11.73 -5.96 -7.99
N MET A 52 12.38 -4.92 -8.54
CA MET A 52 13.75 -4.57 -8.21
C MET A 52 13.88 -4.09 -6.76
N VAL A 53 12.93 -3.26 -6.29
CA VAL A 53 12.92 -2.77 -4.90
C VAL A 53 12.69 -3.91 -3.91
N VAL A 54 11.78 -4.85 -4.22
CA VAL A 54 11.53 -6.04 -3.39
C VAL A 54 12.77 -6.94 -3.35
N ALA A 55 13.42 -7.19 -4.48
CA ALA A 55 14.64 -7.99 -4.52
C ALA A 55 15.79 -7.33 -3.73
N ALA A 56 16.02 -6.03 -3.93
CA ALA A 56 17.03 -5.26 -3.20
C ALA A 56 16.74 -5.27 -1.70
N CYS A 57 15.47 -5.09 -1.29
CA CYS A 57 15.10 -5.14 0.11
C CYS A 57 15.21 -6.55 0.72
N GLY A 58 14.94 -7.60 -0.05
CA GLY A 58 15.17 -8.98 0.39
C GLY A 58 16.65 -9.25 0.72
N ALA A 59 17.58 -8.69 -0.05
CA ALA A 59 19.02 -8.80 0.21
C ALA A 59 19.50 -7.90 1.37
N LEU A 60 18.93 -6.70 1.51
CA LEU A 60 19.33 -5.71 2.52
C LEU A 60 18.57 -5.85 3.85
N GLY A 61 17.58 -6.74 3.94
CA GLY A 61 16.74 -6.93 5.12
C GLY A 61 15.75 -5.79 5.38
N CYS A 62 15.38 -5.01 4.37
CA CYS A 62 14.34 -3.98 4.50
C CYS A 62 12.94 -4.50 4.16
N SER A 63 11.92 -3.82 4.68
CA SER A 63 10.52 -4.06 4.32
C SER A 63 10.10 -3.20 3.14
N VAL A 64 9.18 -3.69 2.31
CA VAL A 64 8.54 -2.89 1.25
C VAL A 64 7.08 -2.70 1.63
N PRO A 65 6.52 -1.48 1.54
CA PRO A 65 5.11 -1.28 1.83
C PRO A 65 4.22 -2.14 0.92
N ALA A 66 3.09 -2.58 1.47
CA ALA A 66 2.08 -3.32 0.72
C ALA A 66 1.60 -2.51 -0.50
N TRP A 67 1.28 -3.22 -1.58
CA TRP A 67 0.73 -2.60 -2.78
C TRP A 67 -0.64 -1.98 -2.45
N ARG A 68 -0.93 -0.81 -3.03
CA ARG A 68 -2.23 -0.16 -2.89
C ARG A 68 -2.69 0.35 -4.24
N GLU A 69 -3.74 -0.28 -4.73
CA GLU A 69 -4.44 0.00 -5.96
C GLU A 69 -5.91 -0.39 -5.75
N PRO A 70 -6.70 0.46 -5.03
CA PRO A 70 -8.10 0.16 -4.73
C PRO A 70 -8.95 -0.07 -5.97
N GLY A 71 -8.59 0.56 -7.09
CA GLY A 71 -9.25 0.38 -8.39
C GLY A 71 -9.03 -1.00 -9.03
N ALA A 72 -8.10 -1.80 -8.52
CA ALA A 72 -7.89 -3.18 -8.95
C ALA A 72 -8.69 -4.20 -8.12
N PHE A 73 -9.58 -3.77 -7.22
CA PHE A 73 -10.57 -4.67 -6.63
C PHE A 73 -11.81 -4.74 -7.53
N SER A 74 -12.17 -5.94 -7.94
CA SER A 74 -13.35 -6.19 -8.76
C SER A 74 -14.48 -6.76 -7.91
N MET A 75 -15.66 -6.16 -8.01
CA MET A 75 -16.87 -6.70 -7.39
C MET A 75 -17.41 -7.85 -8.25
N LEU A 76 -17.54 -9.04 -7.65
CA LEU A 76 -17.99 -10.26 -8.34
C LEU A 76 -19.49 -10.49 -8.17
N SER A 77 -20.00 -10.28 -6.97
CA SER A 77 -21.43 -10.33 -6.68
C SER A 77 -21.80 -9.32 -5.60
N ARG A 78 -23.03 -8.84 -5.66
CA ARG A 78 -23.62 -7.97 -4.65
C ARG A 78 -25.11 -8.23 -4.58
N ASP A 79 -25.61 -8.41 -3.38
CA ASP A 79 -27.02 -8.60 -3.09
C ASP A 79 -27.36 -7.95 -1.75
N VAL A 80 -28.56 -7.38 -1.66
CA VAL A 80 -29.05 -6.74 -0.44
C VAL A 80 -30.49 -7.16 -0.23
N ILE A 81 -30.71 -7.90 0.86
CA ILE A 81 -32.01 -8.49 1.17
C ILE A 81 -32.52 -8.03 2.53
N ALA A 82 -33.83 -7.84 2.66
CA ALA A 82 -34.45 -7.60 3.96
C ALA A 82 -34.35 -8.86 4.83
N VAL A 83 -34.04 -8.70 6.12
CA VAL A 83 -33.91 -9.83 7.04
C VAL A 83 -35.29 -10.22 7.59
N PRO A 84 -35.77 -11.46 7.34
CA PRO A 84 -37.06 -11.91 7.88
C PRO A 84 -37.10 -11.81 9.40
N GLY A 85 -38.17 -11.24 9.94
CA GLY A 85 -38.34 -11.05 11.39
C GLY A 85 -37.56 -9.90 12.02
N ARG A 86 -36.80 -9.10 11.23
CA ARG A 86 -36.12 -7.88 11.70
C ARG A 86 -36.45 -6.69 10.80
N PRO A 87 -37.58 -5.98 11.04
CA PRO A 87 -37.97 -4.82 10.25
C PRO A 87 -36.90 -3.72 10.35
N GLY A 88 -36.60 -3.07 9.22
CA GLY A 88 -35.59 -2.01 9.13
C GLY A 88 -34.14 -2.51 9.15
N VAL A 89 -33.89 -3.80 8.99
CA VAL A 89 -32.55 -4.38 8.86
C VAL A 89 -32.38 -5.02 7.49
N LEU A 90 -31.32 -4.60 6.78
CA LEU A 90 -30.92 -5.15 5.51
C LEU A 90 -29.64 -5.98 5.69
N ARG A 91 -29.61 -7.17 5.12
CA ARG A 91 -28.41 -7.99 5.00
C ARG A 91 -27.76 -7.74 3.67
N VAL A 92 -26.53 -7.23 3.73
CA VAL A 92 -25.66 -7.05 2.59
C VAL A 92 -24.83 -8.31 2.41
N GLN A 93 -24.82 -8.88 1.21
CA GLN A 93 -23.95 -9.97 0.80
C GLN A 93 -23.18 -9.52 -0.42
N ALA A 94 -21.86 -9.58 -0.36
CA ALA A 94 -21.04 -9.23 -1.52
C ALA A 94 -19.84 -10.16 -1.62
N SER A 95 -19.29 -10.26 -2.81
CA SER A 95 -18.01 -10.90 -3.04
C SER A 95 -17.16 -10.05 -3.96
N PHE A 96 -15.86 -10.03 -3.69
CA PHE A 96 -14.91 -9.26 -4.47
C PHE A 96 -13.58 -10.01 -4.58
N ARG A 97 -12.76 -9.60 -5.55
CA ARG A 97 -11.47 -10.20 -5.84
C ARG A 97 -10.40 -9.13 -5.99
N ASN A 98 -9.20 -9.44 -5.52
CA ASN A 98 -8.03 -8.62 -5.79
C ASN A 98 -7.50 -8.96 -7.20
N ASP A 99 -7.71 -8.08 -8.17
CA ASP A 99 -7.21 -8.24 -9.55
C ASP A 99 -5.85 -7.54 -9.77
N ALA A 100 -5.23 -6.97 -8.72
CA ALA A 100 -3.88 -6.42 -8.82
C ALA A 100 -2.83 -7.54 -8.96
N ALA A 101 -1.69 -7.19 -9.56
CA ALA A 101 -0.55 -8.10 -9.70
C ALA A 101 0.13 -8.45 -8.36
N TRP A 102 -0.14 -7.70 -7.28
CA TRP A 102 0.46 -7.90 -5.96
C TRP A 102 -0.59 -8.01 -4.85
N ALA A 103 -0.16 -8.59 -3.73
CA ALA A 103 -0.99 -8.68 -2.55
C ALA A 103 -1.30 -7.29 -1.97
N GLN A 104 -2.56 -7.06 -1.62
CA GLN A 104 -3.07 -5.77 -1.17
C GLN A 104 -3.70 -5.90 0.22
N PRO A 105 -3.66 -4.85 1.06
CA PRO A 105 -4.42 -4.86 2.31
C PRO A 105 -5.92 -4.95 2.03
N TRP A 106 -6.66 -5.45 3.01
CA TRP A 106 -8.13 -5.46 2.95
C TRP A 106 -8.67 -4.04 2.72
N PRO A 107 -9.49 -3.81 1.68
CA PRO A 107 -9.98 -2.48 1.36
C PRO A 107 -11.04 -2.02 2.36
N ALA A 108 -11.19 -0.71 2.51
CA ALA A 108 -12.43 -0.18 3.04
C ALA A 108 -13.52 -0.28 1.97
N LEU A 109 -14.72 -0.65 2.39
CA LEU A 109 -15.89 -0.74 1.53
C LEU A 109 -16.79 0.46 1.81
N VAL A 110 -17.12 1.24 0.80
CA VAL A 110 -18.14 2.30 0.94
C VAL A 110 -19.40 1.86 0.23
N LEU A 111 -20.49 1.83 0.98
CA LEU A 111 -21.83 1.53 0.51
C LEU A 111 -22.63 2.81 0.44
N ALA A 112 -23.14 3.14 -0.73
CA ALA A 112 -24.10 4.21 -0.95
C ALA A 112 -25.49 3.63 -1.24
N LEU A 113 -26.49 4.22 -0.61
CA LEU A 113 -27.89 3.83 -0.71
C LEU A 113 -28.64 4.95 -1.40
N SER A 114 -29.46 4.60 -2.41
CA SER A 114 -30.21 5.57 -3.19
C SER A 114 -31.67 5.13 -3.38
N ASN A 115 -32.55 6.12 -3.56
CA ASN A 115 -33.95 5.89 -3.91
C ASN A 115 -34.13 5.69 -5.43
N ALA A 116 -35.38 5.51 -5.88
CA ALA A 116 -35.72 5.27 -7.28
C ALA A 116 -35.39 6.46 -8.18
N GLU A 117 -35.38 7.66 -7.61
CA GLU A 117 -35.03 8.90 -8.29
C GLU A 117 -33.51 9.15 -8.36
N GLY A 118 -32.68 8.21 -7.87
CA GLY A 118 -31.22 8.31 -7.88
C GLY A 118 -30.64 9.24 -6.81
N ARG A 119 -31.46 9.76 -5.90
CA ARG A 119 -31.01 10.58 -4.78
C ARG A 119 -30.36 9.68 -3.72
N GLN A 120 -29.12 10.00 -3.35
CA GLN A 120 -28.42 9.33 -2.27
C GLN A 120 -29.13 9.58 -0.95
N LEU A 121 -29.64 8.50 -0.34
CA LEU A 121 -30.31 8.49 0.96
C LEU A 121 -29.29 8.37 2.10
N GLY A 122 -28.16 7.70 1.86
CA GLY A 122 -27.12 7.52 2.85
C GLY A 122 -25.85 6.93 2.26
N MET A 123 -24.74 7.10 2.97
CA MET A 123 -23.47 6.49 2.63
C MET A 123 -22.73 6.14 3.91
N ARG A 124 -22.13 4.95 3.94
CA ARG A 124 -21.31 4.52 5.08
C ARG A 124 -20.07 3.80 4.60
N ARG A 125 -18.96 4.12 5.25
CA ARG A 125 -17.68 3.43 5.11
C ARG A 125 -17.58 2.31 6.14
N PHE A 126 -17.25 1.12 5.66
CA PHE A 126 -17.05 -0.11 6.43
C PHE A 126 -15.57 -0.50 6.35
N LEU A 127 -14.96 -0.68 7.51
CA LEU A 127 -13.61 -1.18 7.65
C LEU A 127 -13.61 -2.71 7.59
N PRO A 128 -12.45 -3.36 7.36
CA PRO A 128 -12.35 -4.82 7.33
C PRO A 128 -12.98 -5.52 8.53
N ARG A 129 -12.78 -4.97 9.73
CA ARG A 129 -13.41 -5.48 10.96
C ARG A 129 -14.94 -5.43 10.95
N ASP A 130 -15.54 -4.47 10.23
CA ASP A 130 -16.99 -4.26 10.23
C ASP A 130 -17.70 -5.31 9.36
N TYR A 131 -17.10 -5.70 8.23
CA TYR A 131 -17.69 -6.68 7.31
C TYR A 131 -17.17 -8.12 7.49
N LEU A 132 -16.02 -8.31 8.15
CA LEU A 132 -15.50 -9.63 8.53
C LEU A 132 -15.99 -10.09 9.91
N GLY A 133 -16.46 -9.18 10.75
CA GLY A 133 -16.84 -9.42 12.15
C GLY A 133 -15.66 -9.73 13.09
N ASN A 134 -14.50 -10.10 12.55
CA ASN A 134 -13.26 -10.39 13.27
C ASN A 134 -12.05 -9.84 12.50
N ALA A 135 -10.87 -9.86 13.11
CA ALA A 135 -9.64 -9.57 12.39
C ALA A 135 -9.41 -10.64 11.29
N PRO A 136 -9.02 -10.24 10.07
CA PRO A 136 -8.70 -11.20 9.02
C PRO A 136 -7.51 -12.07 9.44
N LYS A 137 -7.54 -13.36 9.05
CA LYS A 137 -6.44 -14.30 9.31
C LYS A 137 -5.13 -13.84 8.67
N ASP A 138 -5.24 -13.39 7.42
CA ASP A 138 -4.14 -12.83 6.64
C ASP A 138 -4.31 -11.32 6.53
N ALA A 139 -3.24 -10.57 6.79
CA ALA A 139 -3.26 -9.11 6.68
C ALA A 139 -3.44 -8.60 5.24
N LEU A 140 -3.17 -9.44 4.24
CA LEU A 140 -3.19 -9.11 2.82
C LEU A 140 -4.03 -10.12 2.02
N LEU A 141 -4.73 -9.65 1.00
CA LEU A 141 -5.32 -10.48 -0.05
C LEU A 141 -4.30 -10.73 -1.15
N ALA A 142 -4.05 -11.98 -1.49
CA ALA A 142 -3.22 -12.37 -2.62
C ALA A 142 -3.83 -11.96 -3.97
N PRO A 143 -3.02 -11.80 -5.03
CA PRO A 143 -3.50 -11.64 -6.40
C PRO A 143 -4.47 -12.76 -6.79
N GLY A 144 -5.60 -12.41 -7.40
CA GLY A 144 -6.66 -13.34 -7.80
C GLY A 144 -7.48 -13.93 -6.64
N GLN A 145 -7.15 -13.62 -5.38
CA GLN A 145 -7.90 -14.13 -4.23
C GLN A 145 -9.27 -13.47 -4.16
N ALA A 146 -10.32 -14.29 -4.20
CA ALA A 146 -11.70 -13.87 -3.99
C ALA A 146 -12.12 -14.06 -2.53
N THR A 147 -12.97 -13.17 -2.04
CA THR A 147 -13.53 -13.26 -0.69
C THR A 147 -15.02 -12.92 -0.72
N GLN A 148 -15.77 -13.52 0.21
CA GLN A 148 -17.18 -13.29 0.41
C GLN A 148 -17.39 -12.64 1.78
N LEU A 149 -18.30 -11.68 1.84
CA LEU A 149 -18.64 -10.96 3.05
C LEU A 149 -20.16 -10.85 3.19
N ALA A 150 -20.61 -10.84 4.43
CA ALA A 150 -22.00 -10.65 4.77
C ALA A 150 -22.11 -9.88 6.08
N PHE A 151 -22.86 -8.78 6.08
CA PHE A 151 -23.09 -7.97 7.27
C PHE A 151 -24.47 -7.32 7.26
N ASP A 152 -24.96 -6.97 8.45
CA ASP A 152 -26.24 -6.30 8.63
C ASP A 152 -26.06 -4.79 8.70
N ILE A 153 -26.97 -4.07 8.06
CA ILE A 153 -27.09 -2.62 8.18
C ILE A 153 -28.52 -2.26 8.57
N VAL A 154 -28.67 -1.14 9.29
CA VAL A 154 -29.97 -0.54 9.54
C VAL A 154 -30.35 0.28 8.30
N GLU A 155 -31.57 0.09 7.82
CA GLU A 155 -32.13 0.86 6.70
C GLU A 155 -32.28 2.34 7.12
N PRO A 156 -31.60 3.28 6.45
CA PRO A 156 -31.60 4.68 6.89
C PRO A 156 -32.94 5.40 6.62
N ALA A 157 -33.66 4.98 5.58
CA ALA A 157 -34.95 5.52 5.18
C ALA A 157 -35.70 4.47 4.35
N ALA A 158 -37.02 4.44 4.45
CA ALA A 158 -37.83 3.56 3.62
C ALA A 158 -37.66 3.92 2.12
N GLY A 159 -37.70 2.90 1.26
CA GLY A 159 -37.66 3.09 -0.20
C GLY A 159 -36.26 3.11 -0.81
N VAL A 160 -35.27 2.52 -0.13
CA VAL A 160 -33.97 2.22 -0.77
C VAL A 160 -34.22 1.16 -1.85
N VAL A 161 -33.82 1.47 -3.09
CA VAL A 161 -33.97 0.54 -4.22
C VAL A 161 -32.66 0.33 -4.99
N ALA A 162 -31.66 1.18 -4.77
CA ALA A 162 -30.37 1.10 -5.43
C ALA A 162 -29.21 1.12 -4.43
N PHE A 163 -28.21 0.29 -4.71
CA PHE A 163 -27.02 0.07 -3.88
C PHE A 163 -25.76 0.19 -4.73
N ASP A 164 -24.86 1.08 -4.33
CA ASP A 164 -23.55 1.23 -4.96
C ASP A 164 -22.43 0.87 -3.98
N PHE A 165 -21.40 0.19 -4.49
CA PHE A 165 -20.28 -0.29 -3.72
C PHE A 165 -18.99 0.17 -4.36
N ARG A 166 -18.12 0.81 -3.56
CA ARG A 166 -16.78 1.24 -3.99
C ARG A 166 -15.72 0.83 -2.97
N PHE A 167 -14.49 0.64 -3.44
CA PHE A 167 -13.33 0.28 -2.63
C PHE A 167 -12.41 1.48 -2.42
N GLU A 168 -11.90 1.64 -1.20
CA GLU A 168 -10.97 2.72 -0.77
C GLU A 168 -9.77 2.18 0.02
#